data_AF-A0A0F4YVD4-F1
#
_entry.id   AF-A0A0F4YVD4-F1
#
_cell.length_a   1.000
_cell.length_b   1.000
_cell.length_c   1.000
_cell.angle_alpha   90.00
_cell.angle_beta   90.00
_cell.angle_gamma   90.00
#
_symmetry.space_group_name_H-M   'P 1'
#
loop_
_entity.id
_entity.type
_entity.pdbx_description
1 polymer ?
#
loop_
_entity_poly.entity_id
_entity_poly.type
_entity_poly.pdbx_seq_one_letter_code
_entity_poly.pdbx_strand_id
1 'polypeptide(L)'
;MADLLQNRSVYAQAEEAAQFLRKGLEVALQNPKVAIVCGSGLGGLADTVHEKPRAEYDYTSIPHFPQSTVSGHAGKLVFGFLGKKIPVVLMVGRTHYYEGHSMERITLPIRVFKLLGVDVVILTNAAGGLNPEYAVGDITLLNDETGRRLHEGVYAFVSGPSYETRAECRMLRQLGADLVARHSGMRVLALSLVTNNAVLSPVPRGDDHLLQRSTPNDLNAILQEGKADHEEVLEAGRLAAVDMQRLVGQVIVDIFEPSEQQSDM
;
A
#
# COMPACT_ATOMS: atom_id res chain seq x y z
N MET A 1 1.63 -23.25 28.87
CA MET A 1 0.54 -23.18 27.87
C MET A 1 0.70 -21.97 26.96
N ALA A 2 0.80 -20.73 27.47
CA ALA A 2 1.08 -19.56 26.63
C ALA A 2 2.37 -19.68 25.78
N ASP A 3 3.49 -20.14 26.36
CA ASP A 3 4.77 -20.33 25.64
C ASP A 3 4.71 -21.28 24.43
N LEU A 4 3.79 -22.25 24.43
CA LEU A 4 3.69 -23.22 23.32
C LEU A 4 3.01 -22.63 22.07
N LEU A 5 2.26 -21.52 22.22
CA LEU A 5 1.65 -20.81 21.10
C LEU A 5 2.62 -19.84 20.42
N GLN A 6 3.60 -19.30 21.16
CA GLN A 6 4.62 -18.39 20.60
C GLN A 6 5.68 -19.10 19.74
N ASN A 7 5.79 -20.44 19.83
CA ASN A 7 6.85 -21.21 19.17
C ASN A 7 6.42 -21.91 17.87
N ARG A 8 5.26 -21.57 17.29
CA ARG A 8 4.83 -22.09 15.97
C ARG A 8 5.49 -21.28 14.86
N SER A 9 6.09 -21.95 13.88
CA SER A 9 6.70 -21.27 12.72
C SER A 9 5.69 -20.40 11.97
N VAL A 10 6.15 -19.32 11.35
CA VAL A 10 5.27 -18.40 10.60
C VAL A 10 4.58 -19.09 9.42
N TYR A 11 5.15 -20.18 8.89
CA TYR A 11 4.48 -21.05 7.94
C TYR A 11 3.22 -21.70 8.56
N ALA A 12 3.35 -22.30 9.75
CA ALA A 12 2.23 -22.94 10.44
C ALA A 12 1.12 -21.93 10.83
N GLN A 13 1.51 -20.71 11.21
CA GLN A 13 0.58 -19.61 11.46
C GLN A 13 -0.18 -19.21 10.17
N ALA A 14 0.53 -19.08 9.05
CA ALA A 14 -0.08 -18.75 7.76
C ALA A 14 -1.00 -19.88 7.25
N GLU A 15 -0.63 -21.14 7.48
CA GLU A 15 -1.42 -22.31 7.12
C GLU A 15 -2.71 -22.39 7.93
N GLU A 16 -2.67 -22.14 9.24
CA GLU A 16 -3.85 -22.08 10.10
C GLU A 16 -4.82 -20.97 9.67
N ALA A 17 -4.31 -19.77 9.38
CA ALA A 17 -5.11 -18.66 8.85
C ALA A 17 -5.72 -18.96 7.46
N ALA A 18 -4.94 -19.55 6.55
CA ALA A 18 -5.42 -19.93 5.22
C ALA A 18 -6.48 -21.05 5.29
N GLN A 19 -6.32 -22.03 6.19
CA GLN A 19 -7.32 -23.08 6.42
C GLN A 19 -8.61 -22.52 7.03
N PHE A 20 -8.52 -21.57 7.97
CA PHE A 20 -9.68 -20.87 8.52
C PHE A 20 -10.47 -20.16 7.41
N LEU A 21 -9.77 -19.35 6.59
CA LEU A 21 -10.38 -18.61 5.48
C LEU A 21 -11.02 -19.55 4.44
N ARG A 22 -10.32 -20.58 3.95
CA ARG A 22 -10.91 -21.53 2.97
C ARG A 22 -12.18 -22.22 3.48
N LYS A 23 -12.25 -22.55 4.78
CA LYS A 23 -13.43 -23.20 5.37
C LYS A 23 -14.64 -22.27 5.45
N GLY A 24 -14.42 -20.96 5.61
CA GLY A 24 -15.50 -19.97 5.64
C GLY A 24 -15.94 -19.49 4.26
N LEU A 25 -15.07 -19.60 3.24
CA LEU A 25 -15.34 -19.10 1.88
C LEU A 25 -16.17 -20.09 1.04
N GLU A 26 -17.08 -19.54 0.23
CA GLU A 26 -17.70 -20.28 -0.87
C GLU A 26 -16.65 -20.84 -1.84
N VAL A 27 -16.91 -22.01 -2.44
CA VAL A 27 -15.97 -22.71 -3.34
C VAL A 27 -15.42 -21.81 -4.44
N ALA A 28 -16.26 -20.90 -4.98
CA ALA A 28 -15.88 -19.95 -6.03
C ALA A 28 -14.83 -18.90 -5.57
N LEU A 29 -14.68 -18.66 -4.26
CA LEU A 29 -13.78 -17.68 -3.66
C LEU A 29 -12.59 -18.32 -2.92
N GLN A 30 -12.52 -19.64 -2.80
CA GLN A 30 -11.46 -20.35 -2.07
C GLN A 30 -10.06 -20.30 -2.73
N ASN A 31 -9.98 -19.88 -4.00
CA ASN A 31 -8.77 -19.82 -4.81
C ASN A 31 -8.63 -18.44 -5.51
N PRO A 32 -8.44 -17.34 -4.74
CA PRO A 32 -8.25 -16.00 -5.31
C PRO A 32 -6.97 -15.95 -6.15
N LYS A 33 -7.03 -15.26 -7.28
CA LYS A 33 -5.91 -15.10 -8.22
C LYS A 33 -5.10 -13.84 -7.99
N VAL A 34 -5.75 -12.79 -7.52
CA VAL A 34 -5.11 -11.51 -7.19
C VAL A 34 -5.33 -11.18 -5.72
N ALA A 35 -4.27 -10.80 -5.01
CA ALA A 35 -4.36 -10.08 -3.76
C ALA A 35 -4.10 -8.59 -4.00
N ILE A 36 -4.90 -7.71 -3.40
CA ILE A 36 -4.73 -6.26 -3.51
C ILE A 36 -4.58 -5.68 -2.09
N VAL A 37 -3.46 -5.02 -1.80
CA VAL A 37 -3.24 -4.39 -0.50
C VAL A 37 -3.59 -2.91 -0.59
N CYS A 38 -4.66 -2.51 0.11
CA CYS A 38 -5.15 -1.13 0.10
C CYS A 38 -4.37 -0.29 1.11
N GLY A 39 -3.67 0.74 0.63
CA GLY A 39 -2.99 1.73 1.45
C GLY A 39 -3.93 2.77 2.09
N SER A 40 -3.36 3.72 2.83
CA SER A 40 -4.09 4.86 3.41
C SER A 40 -4.87 5.62 2.34
N GLY A 41 -6.14 5.94 2.61
CA GLY A 41 -7.03 6.62 1.65
C GLY A 41 -7.56 5.77 0.48
N LEU A 42 -7.03 4.55 0.28
CA LEU A 42 -7.38 3.67 -0.86
C LEU A 42 -8.32 2.52 -0.48
N GLY A 43 -8.94 2.57 0.71
CA GLY A 43 -9.88 1.56 1.19
C GLY A 43 -11.10 1.35 0.28
N GLY A 44 -11.52 2.39 -0.45
CA GLY A 44 -12.61 2.33 -1.43
C GLY A 44 -12.39 1.35 -2.59
N LEU A 45 -11.17 0.81 -2.79
CA LEU A 45 -10.97 -0.32 -3.71
C LEU A 45 -11.90 -1.50 -3.39
N ALA A 46 -12.31 -1.67 -2.13
CA ALA A 46 -13.30 -2.66 -1.69
C ALA A 46 -14.68 -2.53 -2.38
N ASP A 47 -15.03 -1.35 -2.87
CA ASP A 47 -16.33 -1.08 -3.48
C ASP A 47 -16.38 -1.50 -4.97
N THR A 48 -15.22 -1.80 -5.56
CA THR A 48 -15.13 -2.37 -6.93
C THR A 48 -15.41 -3.87 -6.98
N VAL A 49 -15.41 -4.54 -5.81
CA VAL A 49 -15.69 -5.97 -5.69
C VAL A 49 -17.19 -6.20 -5.80
N HIS A 50 -17.60 -7.07 -6.72
CA HIS A 50 -18.99 -7.44 -6.98
C HIS A 50 -19.74 -7.76 -5.68
N GLU A 51 -21.00 -7.33 -5.58
CA GLU A 51 -21.83 -7.56 -4.38
C GLU A 51 -21.99 -9.04 -4.02
N LYS A 52 -22.06 -9.93 -5.02
CA LYS A 52 -22.25 -11.38 -4.82
C LYS A 52 -21.53 -12.23 -5.88
N PRO A 53 -20.92 -13.37 -5.49
CA PRO A 53 -20.58 -13.72 -4.11
C PRO A 53 -19.47 -12.81 -3.56
N ARG A 54 -19.60 -12.45 -2.28
CA ARG A 54 -18.68 -11.58 -1.53
C ARG A 54 -18.63 -12.04 -0.08
N ALA A 55 -17.45 -12.04 0.51
CA ALA A 55 -17.24 -12.41 1.92
C ALA A 55 -16.24 -11.46 2.57
N GLU A 56 -16.51 -11.05 3.82
CA GLU A 56 -15.65 -10.13 4.55
C GLU A 56 -15.21 -10.74 5.89
N TYR A 57 -13.96 -10.51 6.27
CA TYR A 57 -13.36 -11.01 7.52
C TYR A 57 -12.54 -9.92 8.18
N ASP A 58 -12.96 -9.46 9.36
CA ASP A 58 -12.14 -8.57 10.19
C ASP A 58 -10.86 -9.29 10.63
N TYR A 59 -9.73 -8.58 10.68
CA TYR A 59 -8.44 -9.16 11.08
C TYR A 59 -8.46 -9.74 12.50
N THR A 60 -9.37 -9.27 13.34
CA THR A 60 -9.65 -9.80 14.69
C THR A 60 -10.22 -11.22 14.66
N SER A 61 -10.91 -11.61 13.58
CA SER A 61 -11.53 -12.93 13.42
C SER A 61 -10.58 -13.99 12.85
N ILE A 62 -9.51 -13.57 12.17
CA ILE A 62 -8.59 -14.46 11.47
C ILE A 62 -7.43 -14.83 12.41
N PRO A 63 -7.09 -16.14 12.58
CA PRO A 63 -5.95 -16.55 13.39
C PRO A 63 -4.65 -15.85 13.00
N HIS A 64 -3.89 -15.41 14.02
CA HIS A 64 -2.56 -14.78 13.90
C HIS A 64 -2.48 -13.44 13.15
N PHE A 65 -3.59 -12.94 12.59
CA PHE A 65 -3.55 -11.72 11.77
C PHE A 65 -3.08 -10.48 12.57
N PRO A 66 -2.36 -9.55 11.92
CA PRO A 66 -1.97 -8.29 12.54
C PRO A 66 -3.15 -7.31 12.54
N GLN A 67 -3.30 -6.55 13.63
CA GLN A 67 -4.36 -5.54 13.76
C GLN A 67 -3.75 -4.16 13.50
N SER A 68 -4.41 -3.34 12.67
CA SER A 68 -3.98 -1.96 12.45
C SER A 68 -4.57 -1.04 13.51
N THR A 69 -3.77 -0.07 13.92
CA THR A 69 -4.10 1.03 14.82
C THR A 69 -4.16 2.38 14.08
N VAL A 70 -3.86 2.39 12.78
CA VAL A 70 -3.74 3.60 11.95
C VAL A 70 -5.10 4.01 11.40
N SER A 71 -5.40 5.32 11.45
CA SER A 71 -6.63 5.86 10.87
C SER A 71 -6.75 5.58 9.37
N GLY A 72 -7.97 5.35 8.89
CA GLY A 72 -8.25 5.02 7.49
C GLY A 72 -7.97 3.56 7.08
N HIS A 73 -7.44 2.71 7.98
CA HIS A 73 -7.23 1.28 7.73
C HIS A 73 -8.37 0.47 8.38
N ALA A 74 -9.36 0.05 7.57
CA ALA A 74 -10.57 -0.62 8.07
C ALA A 74 -10.30 -1.95 8.79
N GLY A 75 -9.19 -2.63 8.50
CA GLY A 75 -8.76 -3.81 9.25
C GLY A 75 -9.48 -5.10 8.86
N LYS A 76 -9.85 -5.26 7.58
CA LYS A 76 -10.60 -6.43 7.08
C LYS A 76 -10.12 -6.95 5.73
N LEU A 77 -10.27 -8.25 5.51
CA LEU A 77 -10.19 -8.86 4.18
C LEU A 77 -11.56 -8.81 3.50
N VAL A 78 -11.58 -8.53 2.20
CA VAL A 78 -12.77 -8.61 1.34
C VAL A 78 -12.47 -9.55 0.18
N PHE A 79 -13.17 -10.68 0.14
CA PHE A 79 -13.12 -11.65 -0.95
C PHE A 79 -14.30 -11.46 -1.88
N GLY A 80 -14.09 -11.68 -3.17
CA GLY A 80 -15.16 -11.63 -4.15
C GLY A 80 -14.62 -11.67 -5.58
N PHE A 81 -15.34 -11.02 -6.47
CA PHE A 81 -15.01 -10.95 -7.89
C PHE A 81 -14.81 -9.51 -8.37
N LEU A 82 -13.87 -9.33 -9.30
CA LEU A 82 -13.62 -8.08 -10.01
C LEU A 82 -13.62 -8.35 -11.52
N GLY A 83 -14.02 -7.38 -12.34
CA GLY A 83 -14.01 -7.52 -13.81
C GLY A 83 -14.98 -8.62 -14.28
N LYS A 84 -14.61 -9.44 -15.28
CA LYS A 84 -15.48 -10.55 -15.74
C LYS A 84 -15.39 -11.79 -14.84
N LYS A 85 -15.41 -11.59 -13.52
CA LYS A 85 -15.31 -12.62 -12.45
C LYS A 85 -13.90 -13.20 -12.27
N ILE A 86 -12.89 -12.35 -12.19
CA ILE A 86 -11.57 -12.73 -11.68
C ILE A 86 -11.66 -12.77 -10.14
N PRO A 87 -11.35 -13.90 -9.46
CA PRO A 87 -11.50 -14.02 -8.01
C PRO A 87 -10.36 -13.27 -7.31
N VAL A 88 -10.71 -12.40 -6.37
CA VAL A 88 -9.77 -11.48 -5.70
C VAL A 88 -9.90 -11.53 -4.18
N VAL A 89 -8.82 -11.17 -3.49
CA VAL A 89 -8.82 -10.84 -2.07
C VAL A 89 -8.22 -9.45 -1.86
N LEU A 90 -8.97 -8.56 -1.23
CA LEU A 90 -8.54 -7.21 -0.90
C LEU A 90 -8.21 -7.15 0.59
N MET A 91 -7.03 -6.65 0.91
CA MET A 91 -6.58 -6.34 2.26
C MET A 91 -6.89 -4.87 2.53
N VAL A 92 -8.06 -4.59 3.13
CA VAL A 92 -8.60 -3.24 3.30
C VAL A 92 -7.96 -2.59 4.52
N GLY A 93 -6.82 -1.94 4.26
CA GLY A 93 -5.92 -1.40 5.26
C GLY A 93 -4.86 -2.42 5.68
N ARG A 94 -3.71 -1.94 6.11
CA ARG A 94 -2.51 -2.75 6.38
C ARG A 94 -1.88 -2.38 7.71
N THR A 95 -1.04 -3.28 8.23
CA THR A 95 -0.20 -2.98 9.39
C THR A 95 1.18 -2.53 8.95
N HIS A 96 1.80 -1.68 9.76
CA HIS A 96 3.07 -1.03 9.47
C HIS A 96 4.11 -1.36 10.54
N TYR A 97 5.38 -1.21 10.19
CA TYR A 97 6.49 -1.50 11.09
C TYR A 97 6.55 -0.55 12.29
N TYR A 98 6.22 0.73 12.08
CA TYR A 98 6.14 1.72 13.16
C TYR A 98 5.05 1.44 14.21
N GLU A 99 4.09 0.54 13.95
CA GLU A 99 3.09 0.11 14.93
C GLU A 99 3.66 -0.92 15.94
N GLY A 100 4.95 -1.27 15.83
CA GLY A 100 5.64 -2.22 16.71
C GLY A 100 5.52 -3.68 16.29
N HIS A 101 4.96 -3.97 15.11
CA HIS A 101 4.90 -5.33 14.57
C HIS A 101 6.23 -5.78 13.97
N SER A 102 6.56 -7.08 14.10
CA SER A 102 7.70 -7.66 13.38
C SER A 102 7.43 -7.76 11.88
N MET A 103 8.48 -7.74 11.06
CA MET A 103 8.35 -7.93 9.60
C MET A 103 7.69 -9.26 9.24
N GLU A 104 7.90 -10.31 10.03
CA GLU A 104 7.22 -11.60 9.85
C GLU A 104 5.71 -11.49 10.06
N ARG A 105 5.28 -10.71 11.05
CA ARG A 105 3.87 -10.47 11.37
C ARG A 105 3.19 -9.58 10.33
N ILE A 106 3.88 -8.56 9.83
CA ILE A 106 3.40 -7.68 8.75
C ILE A 106 3.26 -8.43 7.43
N THR A 107 4.20 -9.32 7.12
CA THR A 107 4.20 -10.11 5.86
C THR A 107 3.40 -11.41 5.94
N LEU A 108 2.84 -11.76 7.11
CA LEU A 108 1.97 -12.92 7.29
C LEU A 108 0.80 -12.98 6.28
N PRO A 109 0.04 -11.90 6.03
CA PRO A 109 -1.07 -11.93 5.06
C PRO A 109 -0.61 -12.31 3.65
N ILE A 110 0.58 -11.86 3.23
CA ILE A 110 1.15 -12.21 1.91
C ILE A 110 1.46 -13.72 1.80
N ARG A 111 1.89 -14.35 2.92
CA ARG A 111 2.10 -15.80 3.00
C ARG A 111 0.77 -16.56 2.98
N VAL A 112 -0.25 -16.05 3.67
CA VAL A 112 -1.63 -16.57 3.64
C VAL A 112 -2.19 -16.50 2.21
N PHE A 113 -2.03 -15.38 1.50
CA PHE A 113 -2.44 -15.23 0.10
C PHE A 113 -1.75 -16.24 -0.81
N LYS A 114 -0.43 -16.46 -0.66
CA LYS A 114 0.27 -17.49 -1.43
C LYS A 114 -0.29 -18.89 -1.16
N LEU A 115 -0.58 -19.22 0.10
CA LEU A 115 -1.22 -20.50 0.44
C LEU A 115 -2.64 -20.60 -0.13
N LEU A 116 -3.41 -19.50 -0.18
CA LEU A 116 -4.74 -19.47 -0.79
C LEU A 116 -4.73 -19.64 -2.33
N GLY A 117 -3.57 -19.59 -2.99
CA GLY A 117 -3.44 -19.80 -4.44
C GLY A 117 -3.26 -18.52 -5.26
N VAL A 118 -2.94 -17.40 -4.60
CA VAL A 118 -2.68 -16.11 -5.27
C VAL A 118 -1.41 -16.17 -6.12
N ASP A 119 -1.55 -15.66 -7.35
CA ASP A 119 -0.48 -15.59 -8.36
C ASP A 119 0.06 -14.17 -8.55
N VAL A 120 -0.77 -13.15 -8.26
CA VAL A 120 -0.46 -11.71 -8.42
C VAL A 120 -0.77 -10.95 -7.13
N VAL A 121 0.14 -10.10 -6.68
CA VAL A 121 -0.09 -9.15 -5.57
C VAL A 121 0.03 -7.73 -6.12
N ILE A 122 -1.03 -6.94 -5.97
CA ILE A 122 -1.03 -5.49 -6.23
C ILE A 122 -0.88 -4.78 -4.89
N LEU A 123 0.18 -4.03 -4.71
CA LEU A 123 0.46 -3.24 -3.51
C LEU A 123 0.14 -1.78 -3.78
N THR A 124 -0.78 -1.18 -3.03
CA THR A 124 -1.07 0.26 -3.12
C THR A 124 -0.58 0.99 -1.87
N ASN A 125 -0.09 2.21 -2.04
CA ASN A 125 0.31 3.06 -0.92
C ASN A 125 0.21 4.56 -1.27
N ALA A 126 0.17 5.38 -0.23
CA ALA A 126 0.44 6.80 -0.29
C ALA A 126 1.95 7.03 -0.09
N ALA A 127 2.53 7.96 -0.86
CA ALA A 127 3.95 8.32 -0.81
C ALA A 127 4.16 9.82 -1.02
N GLY A 128 5.25 10.35 -0.45
CA GLY A 128 5.72 11.72 -0.73
C GLY A 128 6.51 11.78 -2.03
N GLY A 129 6.16 12.71 -2.93
CA GLY A 129 6.85 12.88 -4.22
C GLY A 129 8.24 13.50 -4.06
N LEU A 130 9.31 12.71 -4.28
CA LEU A 130 10.70 13.18 -4.27
C LEU A 130 11.16 13.76 -5.64
N ASN A 131 10.51 13.36 -6.73
CA ASN A 131 10.76 13.91 -8.07
C ASN A 131 9.97 15.22 -8.24
N PRO A 132 10.62 16.36 -8.58
CA PRO A 132 9.94 17.64 -8.81
C PRO A 132 8.96 17.66 -9.98
N GLU A 133 8.99 16.65 -10.85
CA GLU A 133 8.02 16.50 -11.95
C GLU A 133 6.68 15.90 -11.48
N TYR A 134 6.62 15.33 -10.28
CA TYR A 134 5.39 14.74 -9.73
C TYR A 134 4.49 15.83 -9.13
N ALA A 135 3.19 15.70 -9.37
CA ALA A 135 2.15 16.49 -8.72
C ALA A 135 1.38 15.66 -7.69
N VAL A 136 0.80 16.34 -6.71
CA VAL A 136 -0.13 15.69 -5.77
C VAL A 136 -1.33 15.14 -6.55
N GLY A 137 -1.62 13.87 -6.31
CA GLY A 137 -2.62 13.09 -7.03
C GLY A 137 -2.06 12.21 -8.15
N ASP A 138 -0.80 12.37 -8.58
CA ASP A 138 -0.20 11.50 -9.60
C ASP A 138 -0.04 10.05 -9.10
N ILE A 139 -0.17 9.10 -10.02
CA ILE A 139 0.00 7.67 -9.74
C ILE A 139 1.33 7.23 -10.35
N THR A 140 2.33 7.04 -9.50
CA THR A 140 3.57 6.37 -9.89
C THR A 140 3.31 4.87 -10.02
N LEU A 141 3.81 4.30 -11.12
CA LEU A 141 3.26 3.11 -11.75
C LEU A 141 4.33 2.33 -12.53
N LEU A 142 4.15 1.02 -12.62
CA LEU A 142 4.76 0.16 -13.62
C LEU A 142 3.67 -0.22 -14.67
N ASN A 143 3.27 0.75 -15.53
CA ASN A 143 2.21 0.70 -16.59
C ASN A 143 0.72 0.52 -16.12
N ASP A 144 -0.33 1.19 -16.62
CA ASP A 144 -0.53 1.99 -17.86
C ASP A 144 -1.77 2.95 -17.80
N GLU A 145 -1.95 3.79 -18.83
CA GLU A 145 -3.14 4.56 -19.28
C GLU A 145 -4.25 4.96 -18.27
N THR A 146 -4.00 6.05 -17.52
CA THR A 146 -5.07 6.95 -17.05
C THR A 146 -4.71 8.41 -17.36
N GLY A 147 -5.66 9.34 -17.23
CA GLY A 147 -5.44 10.78 -17.51
C GLY A 147 -4.48 11.53 -16.57
N ARG A 148 -3.70 10.81 -15.75
CA ARG A 148 -2.60 11.33 -14.91
C ARG A 148 -1.27 10.89 -15.49
N ARG A 149 -0.17 11.57 -15.14
CA ARG A 149 1.16 11.12 -15.56
C ARG A 149 1.58 9.89 -14.76
N LEU A 150 2.22 8.96 -15.45
CA LEU A 150 2.68 7.68 -14.93
C LEU A 150 4.21 7.67 -14.93
N HIS A 151 4.81 7.17 -13.86
CA HIS A 151 6.26 7.23 -13.62
C HIS A 151 6.77 5.97 -12.90
N GLU A 152 7.89 5.39 -13.36
CA GLU A 152 8.54 4.16 -12.87
C GLU A 152 9.69 4.42 -11.86
N GLY A 153 10.06 3.45 -10.99
CA GLY A 153 11.17 3.64 -10.02
C GLY A 153 11.59 2.53 -9.01
N VAL A 154 12.53 2.79 -8.06
CA VAL A 154 13.18 1.88 -7.04
C VAL A 154 12.80 2.07 -5.51
N TYR A 155 12.06 1.22 -4.76
CA TYR A 155 11.39 1.66 -3.48
C TYR A 155 12.34 2.00 -2.31
N ALA A 156 12.30 3.25 -1.80
CA ALA A 156 12.90 3.62 -0.51
C ALA A 156 11.96 3.25 0.65
N PHE A 157 12.32 2.22 1.43
CA PHE A 157 11.65 1.92 2.68
C PHE A 157 12.34 2.59 3.87
N VAL A 158 11.63 3.51 4.53
CA VAL A 158 11.96 4.01 5.86
C VAL A 158 10.93 3.50 6.87
N SER A 159 11.33 3.39 8.15
CA SER A 159 10.51 2.74 9.18
C SER A 159 9.25 3.52 9.57
N GLY A 160 9.25 4.85 9.43
CA GLY A 160 8.30 5.75 10.11
C GLY A 160 8.50 5.74 11.64
N PRO A 161 7.54 6.30 12.43
CA PRO A 161 6.28 6.92 11.99
C PRO A 161 6.43 8.39 11.57
N SER A 162 7.58 9.01 11.83
CA SER A 162 7.88 10.37 11.33
C SER A 162 8.03 10.36 9.81
N TYR A 163 7.51 11.40 9.15
CA TYR A 163 7.89 11.72 7.77
C TYR A 163 9.38 12.06 7.67
N GLU A 164 9.93 11.88 6.49
CA GLU A 164 11.33 12.15 6.16
C GLU A 164 11.66 13.64 6.32
N THR A 165 12.81 13.93 6.94
CA THR A 165 13.32 15.30 6.97
C THR A 165 13.76 15.77 5.59
N ARG A 166 13.77 17.09 5.37
CA ARG A 166 14.36 17.75 4.18
C ARG A 166 15.77 17.22 3.83
N ALA A 167 16.54 16.72 4.81
CA ALA A 167 17.85 16.13 4.59
C ALA A 167 17.78 14.66 4.11
N GLU A 168 16.93 13.84 4.74
CA GLU A 168 16.71 12.44 4.34
C GLU A 168 16.08 12.36 2.94
N CYS A 169 15.13 13.23 2.60
CA CYS A 169 14.58 13.34 1.24
C CYS A 169 15.67 13.56 0.18
N ARG A 170 16.64 14.45 0.46
CA ARG A 170 17.78 14.70 -0.44
C ARG A 170 18.73 13.50 -0.51
N MET A 171 18.96 12.81 0.61
CA MET A 171 19.78 11.60 0.66
C MET A 171 19.15 10.47 -0.16
N LEU A 172 17.87 10.14 0.08
CA LEU A 172 17.17 9.07 -0.62
C LEU A 172 17.10 9.33 -2.14
N ARG A 173 16.84 10.58 -2.54
CA ARG A 173 16.89 10.98 -3.96
C ARG A 173 18.29 10.83 -4.57
N GLN A 174 19.35 11.15 -3.83
CA GLN A 174 20.74 10.96 -4.29
C GLN A 174 21.14 9.47 -4.39
N LEU A 175 20.46 8.58 -3.66
CA LEU A 175 20.65 7.14 -3.71
C LEU A 175 19.84 6.45 -4.83
N GLY A 176 19.07 7.19 -5.64
CA GLY A 176 18.31 6.67 -6.78
C GLY A 176 17.14 5.77 -6.35
N ALA A 177 16.31 6.26 -5.44
CA ALA A 177 15.14 5.54 -4.94
C ALA A 177 13.80 6.18 -5.38
N ASP A 178 12.96 5.39 -6.06
CA ASP A 178 11.78 5.81 -6.82
C ASP A 178 10.54 4.81 -6.92
N LEU A 179 10.44 3.56 -6.37
CA LEU A 179 9.20 2.69 -6.41
C LEU A 179 9.09 1.10 -6.75
N VAL A 180 9.76 0.05 -6.13
CA VAL A 180 9.68 -1.46 -6.42
C VAL A 180 9.73 -2.49 -5.21
N ALA A 181 9.16 -3.74 -5.30
CA ALA A 181 9.33 -4.92 -4.34
C ALA A 181 9.03 -6.36 -4.92
N ARG A 182 9.49 -7.50 -4.31
CA ARG A 182 9.18 -8.91 -4.74
C ARG A 182 9.16 -9.95 -3.57
N HIS A 183 8.21 -10.91 -3.53
CA HIS A 183 8.15 -11.97 -2.50
C HIS A 183 7.54 -13.32 -2.98
N SER A 184 8.08 -14.45 -2.49
CA SER A 184 7.53 -15.82 -2.61
C SER A 184 7.06 -16.27 -4.00
N GLY A 185 7.74 -15.84 -5.06
CA GLY A 185 7.47 -16.24 -6.44
C GLY A 185 6.18 -15.69 -7.06
N MET A 186 5.42 -14.87 -6.34
CA MET A 186 4.26 -14.16 -6.91
C MET A 186 4.73 -13.02 -7.82
N ARG A 187 3.92 -12.69 -8.83
CA ARG A 187 4.06 -11.45 -9.59
C ARG A 187 3.63 -10.30 -8.68
N VAL A 188 4.39 -9.20 -8.64
CA VAL A 188 4.08 -8.04 -7.80
C VAL A 188 4.01 -6.80 -8.68
N LEU A 189 2.91 -6.05 -8.55
CA LEU A 189 2.79 -4.69 -9.03
C LEU A 189 2.72 -3.77 -7.81
N ALA A 190 3.47 -2.67 -7.82
CA ALA A 190 3.39 -1.63 -6.81
C ALA A 190 2.85 -0.35 -7.44
N LEU A 191 1.85 0.25 -6.80
CA LEU A 191 1.24 1.53 -7.16
C LEU A 191 1.44 2.49 -5.99
N SER A 192 2.02 3.66 -6.24
CA SER A 192 2.17 4.69 -5.23
C SER A 192 1.50 5.97 -5.68
N LEU A 193 0.50 6.38 -4.91
CA LEU A 193 -0.16 7.66 -5.06
C LEU A 193 0.72 8.73 -4.42
N VAL A 194 1.07 9.76 -5.17
CA VAL A 194 1.75 10.95 -4.66
C VAL A 194 0.73 11.76 -3.87
N THR A 195 0.77 11.69 -2.55
CA THR A 195 -0.22 12.34 -1.68
C THR A 195 0.19 13.73 -1.23
N ASN A 196 1.48 14.03 -1.29
CA ASN A 196 2.08 15.32 -0.97
C ASN A 196 3.41 15.42 -1.74
N ASN A 197 3.87 16.63 -2.06
CA ASN A 197 5.21 16.81 -2.62
C ASN A 197 6.22 16.97 -1.47
N ALA A 198 7.32 16.21 -1.51
CA ALA A 198 8.32 16.26 -0.46
C ALA A 198 9.07 17.59 -0.51
N VAL A 199 9.16 18.29 0.62
CA VAL A 199 9.90 19.57 0.65
C VAL A 199 11.40 19.30 0.60
N LEU A 200 12.05 19.76 -0.46
CA LEU A 200 13.48 19.56 -0.70
C LEU A 200 14.33 20.80 -0.34
N SER A 201 13.70 21.97 -0.21
CA SER A 201 14.39 23.22 0.10
C SER A 201 15.13 23.11 1.44
N PRO A 202 16.34 23.67 1.58
CA PRO A 202 17.02 23.71 2.87
C PRO A 202 16.25 24.61 3.84
N VAL A 203 16.21 24.24 5.12
CA VAL A 203 15.96 25.21 6.20
C VAL A 203 17.24 26.01 6.45
N PRO A 204 17.15 27.23 7.00
CA PRO A 204 18.33 27.98 7.43
C PRO A 204 19.19 27.14 8.39
N ARG A 205 20.51 27.27 8.28
CA ARG A 205 21.46 26.56 9.17
C ARG A 205 21.47 27.22 10.55
N GLY A 206 21.91 26.50 11.59
CA GLY A 206 21.93 27.02 12.97
C GLY A 206 22.75 28.30 13.18
N ASP A 207 23.69 28.59 12.29
CA ASP A 207 24.53 29.79 12.23
C ASP A 207 23.95 30.93 11.37
N ASP A 208 22.83 30.69 10.68
CA ASP A 208 22.22 31.62 9.73
C ASP A 208 21.69 32.89 10.44
N HIS A 209 22.07 34.05 9.89
CA HIS A 209 21.64 35.38 10.34
C HIS A 209 20.11 35.55 10.44
N LEU A 210 19.32 34.77 9.70
CA LEU A 210 17.86 34.73 9.79
C LEU A 210 17.40 34.18 11.16
N LEU A 211 18.03 33.11 11.65
CA LEU A 211 17.65 32.47 12.91
C LEU A 211 18.05 33.31 14.12
N GLN A 212 19.17 34.03 14.05
CA GLN A 212 19.68 34.85 15.16
C GLN A 212 18.75 36.01 15.56
N ARG A 213 17.78 36.36 14.72
CA ARG A 213 16.77 37.41 14.96
C ARG A 213 15.33 36.89 15.00
N SER A 214 15.14 35.58 14.83
CA SER A 214 13.83 34.94 14.84
C SER A 214 13.32 34.73 16.27
N THR A 215 12.02 34.92 16.49
CA THR A 215 11.36 34.44 17.71
C THR A 215 11.13 32.92 17.63
N PRO A 216 10.85 32.22 18.76
CA PRO A 216 10.45 30.82 18.74
C PRO A 216 9.24 30.53 17.84
N ASN A 217 8.36 31.51 17.62
CA ASN A 217 7.22 31.36 16.72
C ASN A 217 7.63 31.42 15.25
N ASP A 218 8.57 32.31 14.88
CA ASP A 218 9.11 32.39 13.51
C ASP A 218 9.91 31.13 13.16
N LEU A 219 10.71 30.64 14.13
CA LEU A 219 11.43 29.36 14.02
C LEU A 219 10.46 28.18 13.79
N ASN A 220 9.36 28.13 14.56
CA ASN A 220 8.32 27.13 14.35
C ASN A 220 7.64 27.28 12.98
N ALA A 221 7.32 28.49 12.52
CA ALA A 221 6.73 28.71 11.20
C ALA A 221 7.63 28.18 10.07
N ILE A 222 8.94 28.46 10.12
CA ILE A 222 9.94 27.95 9.16
C ILE A 222 10.02 26.40 9.18
N LEU A 223 9.82 25.78 10.34
CA LEU A 223 9.84 24.32 10.49
C LEU A 223 8.53 23.62 10.06
N GLN A 224 7.38 24.31 10.13
CA GLN A 224 6.11 23.78 9.64
C GLN A 224 5.89 24.05 8.14
N GLU A 225 6.66 24.96 7.52
CA GLU A 225 6.48 25.34 6.11
C GLU A 225 6.61 24.13 5.15
N GLY A 226 5.47 23.75 4.57
CA GLY A 226 5.32 22.60 3.66
C GLY A 226 5.44 21.23 4.32
N LYS A 227 5.41 21.15 5.66
CA LYS A 227 5.46 19.87 6.36
C LYS A 227 4.21 19.05 6.07
N ALA A 228 4.39 17.83 5.56
CA ALA A 228 3.29 16.90 5.33
C ALA A 228 2.54 16.57 6.64
N ASP A 229 1.23 16.46 6.55
CA ASP A 229 0.34 15.99 7.62
C ASP A 229 -0.41 14.71 7.21
N HIS A 230 -1.29 14.19 8.06
CA HIS A 230 -2.03 12.95 7.79
C HIS A 230 -3.40 13.19 7.14
N GLU A 231 -3.99 14.37 7.32
CA GLU A 231 -5.30 14.72 6.77
C GLU A 231 -5.18 15.05 5.27
N GLU A 232 -4.14 15.80 4.87
CA GLU A 232 -3.74 16.00 3.46
C GLU A 232 -3.61 14.65 2.74
N VAL A 233 -2.90 13.70 3.35
CA VAL A 233 -2.65 12.38 2.77
C VAL A 233 -3.93 11.56 2.60
N LEU A 234 -4.84 11.61 3.56
CA LEU A 234 -6.13 10.92 3.46
C LEU A 234 -7.05 11.57 2.42
N GLU A 235 -7.06 12.90 2.30
CA GLU A 235 -7.88 13.62 1.33
C GLU A 235 -7.36 13.44 -0.11
N ALA A 236 -6.04 13.55 -0.33
CA ALA A 236 -5.42 13.22 -1.62
C ALA A 236 -5.71 11.77 -2.02
N GLY A 237 -5.62 10.84 -1.05
CA GLY A 237 -6.06 9.45 -1.18
C GLY A 237 -7.50 9.30 -1.66
N ARG A 238 -8.43 9.99 -0.97
CA ARG A 238 -9.87 9.95 -1.28
C ARG A 238 -10.19 10.53 -2.65
N LEU A 239 -9.53 11.63 -3.05
CA LEU A 239 -9.73 12.28 -4.35
C LEU A 239 -9.20 11.43 -5.52
N ALA A 240 -8.09 10.73 -5.34
CA ALA A 240 -7.52 9.85 -6.37
C ALA A 240 -8.08 8.42 -6.35
N ALA A 241 -8.84 8.02 -5.32
CA ALA A 241 -9.35 6.66 -5.15
C ALA A 241 -10.12 6.14 -6.37
N VAL A 242 -10.96 6.98 -7.00
CA VAL A 242 -11.76 6.60 -8.19
C VAL A 242 -10.88 6.21 -9.38
N ASP A 243 -9.75 6.87 -9.55
CA ASP A 243 -8.85 6.61 -10.68
C ASP A 243 -7.87 5.48 -10.38
N MET A 244 -7.46 5.33 -9.12
CA MET A 244 -6.78 4.12 -8.63
C MET A 244 -7.68 2.87 -8.78
N GLN A 245 -8.98 2.98 -8.51
CA GLN A 245 -9.98 1.92 -8.74
C GLN A 245 -10.05 1.52 -10.22
N ARG A 246 -10.16 2.50 -11.12
CA ARG A 246 -10.17 2.26 -12.58
C ARG A 246 -8.90 1.57 -13.04
N LEU A 247 -7.75 2.10 -12.64
CA LEU A 247 -6.44 1.56 -13.00
C LEU A 247 -6.26 0.12 -12.52
N VAL A 248 -6.50 -0.14 -11.23
CA VAL A 248 -6.39 -1.49 -10.65
C VAL A 248 -7.35 -2.46 -11.34
N GLY A 249 -8.57 -2.00 -11.66
CA GLY A 249 -9.53 -2.81 -12.41
C GLY A 249 -9.06 -3.15 -13.82
N GLN A 250 -8.55 -2.17 -14.56
CA GLN A 250 -8.03 -2.34 -15.92
C GLN A 250 -6.84 -3.30 -15.95
N VAL A 251 -5.83 -3.07 -15.10
CA VAL A 251 -4.67 -3.95 -14.93
C VAL A 251 -5.06 -5.40 -14.62
N ILE A 252 -6.07 -5.60 -13.77
CA ILE A 252 -6.55 -6.96 -13.44
C ILE A 252 -7.19 -7.62 -14.67
N VAL A 253 -7.95 -6.88 -15.48
CA VAL A 253 -8.48 -7.39 -16.74
C VAL A 253 -7.33 -7.75 -17.69
N ASP A 254 -6.38 -6.84 -17.95
CA ASP A 254 -5.32 -7.06 -18.94
C ASP A 254 -4.38 -8.24 -18.58
N ILE A 255 -4.14 -8.48 -17.28
CA ILE A 255 -3.28 -9.59 -16.82
C ILE A 255 -3.93 -10.97 -17.01
N PHE A 256 -5.26 -11.06 -16.97
CA PHE A 256 -6.00 -12.35 -16.96
C PHE A 256 -6.92 -12.55 -18.17
N GLU A 257 -7.17 -11.49 -18.95
CA GLU A 257 -7.98 -11.46 -20.17
C GLU A 257 -7.23 -10.68 -21.28
N PRO A 258 -6.00 -11.08 -21.67
CA PRO A 258 -5.26 -10.41 -22.73
C PRO A 258 -6.07 -10.39 -24.03
N SER A 259 -6.09 -9.25 -24.72
CA SER A 259 -6.80 -9.09 -25.99
C SER A 259 -6.22 -10.01 -27.07
N GLU A 260 -7.09 -10.55 -27.95
CA GLU A 260 -6.72 -11.51 -29.01
C GLU A 260 -5.77 -10.95 -30.10
N GLN A 261 -5.20 -9.75 -29.92
CA GLN A 261 -4.41 -9.04 -30.93
C GLN A 261 -2.88 -9.20 -30.79
N GLN A 262 -2.39 -10.06 -29.88
CA GLN A 262 -0.94 -10.35 -29.74
C GLN A 262 -0.53 -11.76 -30.22
N SER A 263 -1.27 -12.36 -31.17
CA SER A 263 -0.88 -13.63 -31.81
C SER A 263 -0.31 -13.50 -33.23
N ASP A 264 -0.29 -12.29 -33.82
CA ASP A 264 0.21 -12.03 -35.18
C ASP A 264 1.27 -10.90 -35.21
N MET A 265 2.48 -11.18 -34.70
CA MET A 265 3.76 -10.53 -35.08
C MET A 265 4.94 -11.48 -34.84
#